data_AF-A0A3N5X6U5-F1
#
_entry.id   AF-A0A3N5X6U5-F1
#
_cell.length_a   1.000
_cell.length_b   1.000
_cell.length_c   1.000
_cell.angle_alpha   90.00
_cell.angle_beta   90.00
_cell.angle_gamma   90.00
#
_symmetry.space_group_name_H-M   'P 1'
#
loop_
_entity.id
_entity.type
_entity.pdbx_description
1 polymer ?
#
loop_
_entity_poly.entity_id
_entity_poly.type
_entity_poly.pdbx_seq_one_letter_code
_entity_poly.pdbx_strand_id
1 'polypeptide(L)'
;EVSPLPEESGPAPFTTYKNNMRVMGHYDQIGEFLGDIASLQRIIVPVDLTIAPANPASAKALGDSSGAMLEARFQIRTYVKSASAAEGEASGT
;
A
#
# COMPACT_ATOMS: atom_id res chain seq x y z
N GLU A 1 1.05 -8.37 -7.37
CA GLU A 1 1.91 -9.11 -6.43
C GLU A 1 1.96 -8.36 -5.11
N VAL A 2 1.92 -9.09 -3.99
CA VAL A 2 1.98 -8.55 -2.64
C VAL A 2 3.06 -9.32 -1.88
N SER A 3 4.01 -8.61 -1.28
CA SER A 3 5.09 -9.21 -0.48
C SER A 3 5.13 -8.56 0.90
N PRO A 4 4.79 -9.30 1.98
CA PRO A 4 4.82 -8.76 3.34
C PRO A 4 6.26 -8.61 3.84
N LEU A 5 6.53 -7.52 4.55
CA LEU A 5 7.80 -7.27 5.21
C LEU A 5 7.66 -7.54 6.72
N PRO A 6 8.79 -7.78 7.42
CA PRO A 6 8.79 -7.88 8.87
C PRO A 6 8.14 -6.66 9.52
N GLU A 7 7.47 -6.90 10.65
CA GLU A 7 6.87 -5.84 11.45
C GLU A 7 7.94 -4.92 12.03
N GLU A 8 7.64 -3.63 12.11
CA GLU A 8 8.51 -2.63 12.71
C GLU A 8 7.79 -1.91 13.86
N SER A 9 8.52 -1.60 14.92
CA SER A 9 8.03 -0.67 15.95
C SER A 9 7.75 0.68 15.29
N GLY A 10 6.47 1.05 15.24
CA GLY A 10 6.06 2.38 14.77
C GLY A 10 6.22 3.43 15.85
N PRO A 11 5.82 4.68 15.57
CA PRO A 11 5.65 5.69 16.60
C PRO A 11 4.70 5.16 17.67
N ALA A 12 5.12 5.15 18.93
CA ALA A 12 4.25 4.75 20.04
C ALA A 12 2.95 5.58 19.97
N PRO A 13 1.76 4.96 20.06
CA PRO A 13 1.45 3.59 20.50
C PRO A 13 1.21 2.56 19.38
N PHE A 14 1.82 2.69 18.20
CA PHE A 14 1.49 1.86 17.02
C PHE A 14 2.61 0.90 16.61
N THR A 15 2.21 -0.31 16.20
CA THR A 15 3.03 -1.23 15.40
C THR A 15 2.81 -0.96 13.91
N THR A 16 3.88 -0.94 13.12
CA THR A 16 3.82 -0.68 11.67
C THR A 16 3.97 -1.97 10.88
N TYR A 17 3.01 -2.23 10.00
CA TYR A 17 3.07 -3.32 9.01
C TYR A 17 3.39 -2.75 7.63
N LYS A 18 4.39 -3.32 6.97
CA LYS A 18 4.83 -2.91 5.64
C LYS A 18 4.57 -4.02 4.63
N ASN A 19 3.99 -3.66 3.48
CA ASN A 19 3.78 -4.59 2.37
C ASN A 19 4.24 -3.95 1.07
N ASN A 20 5.10 -4.63 0.32
CA ASN A 20 5.46 -4.20 -1.03
C ASN A 20 4.37 -4.64 -2.01
N MET A 21 3.92 -3.69 -2.83
CA MET A 21 2.88 -3.86 -3.82
C MET A 21 3.45 -3.66 -5.22
N ARG A 22 3.08 -4.55 -6.13
CA ARG A 22 3.32 -4.39 -7.57
C ARG A 22 2.02 -4.69 -8.32
N VAL A 23 1.52 -3.68 -9.01
CA VAL A 23 0.25 -3.75 -9.75
C VAL A 23 0.49 -3.31 -11.19
N MET A 24 -0.18 -3.97 -12.12
CA MET A 24 -0.19 -3.59 -13.53
C MET A 24 -1.59 -3.12 -13.90
N GLY A 25 -1.67 -2.03 -14.66
CA GLY A 25 -2.94 -1.47 -15.12
C GLY A 25 -2.74 -0.20 -15.92
N HIS A 26 -3.83 0.33 -16.45
CA HIS A 26 -3.83 1.66 -17.05
C HIS A 26 -3.77 2.75 -15.97
N TYR A 27 -3.45 3.97 -16.39
CA TYR A 27 -3.23 5.10 -15.49
C TYR A 27 -4.46 5.41 -14.61
N ASP A 28 -5.64 5.40 -15.22
CA ASP A 28 -6.93 5.59 -14.55
C ASP A 28 -7.21 4.48 -13.54
N GLN A 29 -7.00 3.22 -13.92
CA GLN A 29 -7.19 2.06 -13.05
C GLN A 29 -6.25 2.07 -11.85
N ILE A 30 -5.00 2.50 -12.04
CA ILE A 30 -4.03 2.68 -10.95
C ILE A 30 -4.50 3.80 -10.01
N GLY A 31 -5.02 4.89 -10.57
CA GLY A 31 -5.58 6.00 -9.79
C GLY A 31 -6.78 5.59 -8.96
N GLU A 32 -7.74 4.87 -9.57
CA GLU A 32 -8.91 4.30 -8.89
C GLU A 32 -8.47 3.37 -7.76
N PHE A 33 -7.55 2.45 -8.02
CA PHE A 33 -7.04 1.52 -7.02
C PHE A 33 -6.38 2.22 -5.80
N LEU A 34 -5.59 3.28 -6.03
CA LEU A 34 -5.02 4.07 -4.96
C LEU A 34 -6.10 4.84 -4.18
N GLY A 35 -7.13 5.33 -4.87
CA GLY A 35 -8.31 5.94 -4.28
C GLY A 35 -9.06 4.97 -3.37
N ASP A 36 -9.26 3.73 -3.83
CA ASP A 36 -9.90 2.67 -3.05
C ASP A 36 -9.10 2.34 -1.79
N ILE A 37 -7.76 2.19 -1.91
CA ILE A 37 -6.89 1.97 -0.75
C ILE A 37 -7.02 3.10 0.28
N ALA A 38 -7.03 4.36 -0.19
CA ALA A 38 -7.15 5.53 0.67
C ALA A 38 -8.54 5.66 1.32
N SER A 39 -9.57 5.05 0.72
CA SER A 39 -10.96 5.06 1.22
C SER A 39 -11.23 4.04 2.33
N LEU A 40 -10.32 3.08 2.54
CA LEU A 40 -10.49 2.04 3.58
C LEU A 40 -10.60 2.68 4.96
N GLN A 41 -11.53 2.18 5.79
CA GLN A 41 -11.75 2.64 7.16
C GLN A 41 -10.66 2.17 8.14
N ARG A 42 -9.39 2.46 7.83
CA ARG A 42 -8.21 2.09 8.62
C ARG A 42 -7.07 3.07 8.39
N ILE A 43 -6.10 3.12 9.30
CA ILE A 43 -4.88 3.93 9.13
C ILE A 43 -3.94 3.21 8.17
N ILE A 44 -4.04 3.54 6.88
CA ILE A 44 -3.26 2.98 5.79
C ILE A 44 -2.68 4.09 4.92
N VAL A 45 -1.40 3.98 4.55
CA VAL A 45 -0.71 4.99 3.75
C VAL A 45 0.09 4.29 2.66
N PRO A 46 -0.24 4.51 1.37
CA PRO A 46 0.66 4.21 0.27
C PRO A 46 1.85 5.16 0.30
N VAL A 47 3.07 4.62 0.23
CA VAL A 47 4.31 5.39 0.17
C VAL A 47 5.18 4.93 -0.98
N ASP A 48 6.12 5.78 -1.38
CA ASP A 48 7.19 5.45 -2.34
C ASP A 48 6.65 4.93 -3.70
N LEU A 49 5.58 5.58 -4.20
CA LEU A 49 4.97 5.24 -5.48
C LEU A 49 5.91 5.54 -6.66
N THR A 50 6.21 4.50 -7.43
CA THR A 50 6.90 4.59 -8.72
C THR A 50 6.02 4.00 -9.81
N ILE A 51 5.89 4.71 -10.92
CA ILE A 51 5.13 4.26 -12.10
C ILE A 51 6.08 4.21 -13.28
N ALA A 52 6.11 3.08 -13.98
CA ALA A 52 6.91 2.90 -15.19
C ALA A 52 6.09 2.16 -16.26
N PRO A 53 6.45 2.29 -17.55
CA PRO A 53 5.89 1.43 -18.59
C PRO A 53 6.07 -0.04 -18.24
N ALA A 54 5.01 -0.84 -18.38
CA ALA A 54 5.10 -2.27 -18.12
C ALA A 54 5.99 -2.95 -19.16
N ASN A 55 6.60 -4.07 -18.78
CA ASN A 55 7.35 -4.89 -19.72
C ASN A 55 6.40 -5.34 -20.86
N PRO A 56 6.76 -5.15 -22.15
CA PRO A 56 5.92 -5.53 -23.29
C PRO A 56 5.48 -7.00 -23.28
N ALA A 57 6.33 -7.91 -22.78
CA ALA A 57 5.98 -9.32 -22.65
C ALA A 57 4.88 -9.55 -21.61
N SER A 58 4.94 -8.85 -20.48
CA SER A 58 3.94 -8.92 -19.41
C SER A 58 2.62 -8.25 -19.81
N ALA A 59 2.69 -7.09 -20.47
CA ALA A 59 1.52 -6.39 -21.00
C ALA A 59 0.77 -7.27 -22.02
N LYS A 60 1.51 -7.89 -22.95
CA LYS A 60 0.94 -8.82 -23.92
C LYS A 60 0.33 -10.06 -23.27
N ALA A 61 0.95 -10.60 -22.22
CA ALA A 61 0.40 -11.73 -21.47
C ALA A 61 -0.92 -11.38 -20.75
N LEU A 62 -1.08 -10.10 -20.37
CA LEU A 62 -2.32 -9.54 -19.81
C LEU A 62 -3.33 -9.11 -20.89
N GLY A 63 -3.04 -9.36 -22.17
CA GLY A 63 -3.93 -9.04 -23.29
C GLY A 63 -3.91 -7.57 -23.72
N ASP A 64 -3.03 -6.74 -23.17
CA ASP A 64 -2.89 -5.35 -23.59
C ASP A 64 -1.86 -5.20 -24.71
N SER A 65 -2.33 -4.70 -25.87
CA SER A 65 -1.52 -4.35 -27.04
C SER A 65 -1.47 -2.85 -27.32
N SER A 66 -2.06 -2.02 -26.46
CA SER A 66 -2.12 -0.56 -26.62
C SER A 66 -0.77 0.13 -26.36
N GLY A 67 0.13 -0.54 -25.64
CA GLY A 67 1.38 0.06 -25.16
C GLY A 67 1.18 1.03 -24.00
N ALA A 68 -0.05 1.16 -23.48
CA ALA A 68 -0.39 2.04 -22.37
C ALA A 68 -0.41 1.33 -21.00
N MET A 69 -0.04 0.05 -20.94
CA MET A 69 0.09 -0.68 -19.67
C MET A 69 1.21 -0.08 -18.82
N LEU A 70 0.87 0.24 -17.58
CA LEU A 70 1.82 0.74 -16.59
C LEU A 70 2.01 -0.30 -15.49
N GLU A 71 3.18 -0.25 -14.89
CA GLU A 71 3.50 -0.98 -13.68
C GLU A 71 3.69 0.02 -12.54
N ALA A 72 2.83 -0.07 -11.54
CA ALA A 72 2.93 0.68 -10.30
C ALA A 72 3.61 -0.17 -9.23
N ARG A 73 4.64 0.39 -8.60
CA ARG A 73 5.35 -0.18 -7.45
C ARG A 73 5.24 0.79 -6.30
N PHE A 74 4.78 0.32 -5.16
CA PHE A 74 4.65 1.15 -3.97
C PHE A 74 4.66 0.27 -2.72
N GLN A 75 4.82 0.88 -1.56
CA GLN A 75 4.73 0.18 -0.29
C GLN A 75 3.48 0.65 0.46
N ILE A 76 2.75 -0.28 1.06
CA ILE A 76 1.65 0.01 1.97
C ILE A 76 2.19 -0.03 3.40
N ARG A 77 1.97 1.05 4.15
CA ARG A 77 2.20 1.11 5.60
C ARG A 77 0.86 1.13 6.31
N THR A 78 0.66 0.21 7.25
CA THR A 78 -0.52 0.18 8.11
C THR A 78 -0.10 0.30 9.56
N TYR A 79 -0.82 1.10 10.33
CA TYR A 79 -0.57 1.30 11.76
C TYR A 79 -1.66 0.62 12.59
N VAL A 80 -1.24 -0.21 13.54
CA VAL A 80 -2.14 -0.94 14.46
C VAL A 80 -1.73 -0.60 15.88
N LYS A 81 -2.70 -0.28 16.76
CA LYS A 81 -2.41 0.01 18.18
C LYS A 81 -1.73 -1.22 18.79
N SER A 82 -0.55 -1.04 19.39
CA SER A 82 0.18 -2.13 20.01
C SER A 82 -0.57 -2.60 21.26
N ALA A 83 -0.69 -3.92 21.45
CA ALA A 83 -1.35 -4.51 22.63
C ALA A 83 -0.62 -4.17 23.95
N SER A 84 0.67 -3.81 23.87
CA SER A 84 1.48 -3.35 25.00
C SER A 84 1.28 -1.88 25.36
N ALA A 85 0.59 -1.09 24.52
CA ALA A 85 0.08 0.22 24.91
C ALA A 85 -1.19 0.02 25.75
N ALA A 86 -1.01 -0.56 26.95
CA ALA A 86 -2.02 -0.51 27.99
C ALA A 86 -2.48 0.95 28.13
N GLU A 87 -3.81 1.15 28.15
CA GLU A 87 -4.42 2.45 28.39
C GLU A 87 -3.80 3.08 29.62
N GLY A 88 -2.95 4.09 29.39
CA GLY A 88 -2.57 5.03 30.43
C GLY A 88 -3.84 5.71 30.90
N GLU A 89 -4.18 5.45 32.17
CA GLU A 89 -5.07 6.16 33.08
C GLU A 89 -5.94 7.25 32.44
N ALA A 90 -7.25 7.11 32.60
CA ALA A 90 -8.18 8.22 32.55
C ALA A 90 -7.79 9.25 33.64
N SER A 91 -6.84 10.13 33.32
CA SER A 91 -6.56 11.34 34.07
C SER A 91 -7.64 12.36 33.71
N GLY A 92 -8.80 12.20 34.35
CA GLY A 92 -9.89 13.16 34.39
C GLY A 92 -10.15 13.48 35.86
N THR A 93 -9.76 14.68 36.26
CA THR A 93 -10.03 15.31 37.56
C THR A 93 -11.51 15.34 37.93
#